data_AF-A0A1F4JJQ9-F1
#
_entry.id   AF-A0A1F4JJQ9-F1
#
_cell.length_a   1.000
_cell.length_b   1.000
_cell.length_c   1.000
_cell.angle_alpha   90.00
_cell.angle_beta   90.00
_cell.angle_gamma   90.00
#
_symmetry.space_group_name_H-M   'P 1'
#
loop_
_entity.id
_entity.type
_entity.pdbx_description
1 polymer ?
#
loop_
_entity_poly.entity_id
_entity_poly.type
_entity_poly.pdbx_seq_one_letter_code
_entity_poly.pdbx_strand_id
1 'polypeptide(L)'
;MSTFSINEAALTEIQHIFRQSKCRDPVARLYESADPGHLFDEFKTELLKKTQTAEDLGAMGRKRFEEVGDQLKSSLMVGACERTDFQPKDLCDVNGITLVMGFGVAEMLREYCLTFEDGRFLFRGADNVAHTLRSLAKKS
;
A
#
# COMPACT_ATOMS: atom_id res chain seq x y z
N MET A 1 -20.41 16.12 -5.65
CA MET A 1 -19.95 15.02 -4.77
C MET A 1 -18.45 14.86 -5.06
N SER A 2 -17.56 14.95 -4.06
CA SER A 2 -16.13 14.71 -4.33
C SER A 2 -15.96 13.24 -4.71
N THR A 3 -15.10 12.99 -5.69
CA THR A 3 -14.73 11.65 -6.10
C THR A 3 -13.27 11.44 -5.74
N PHE A 4 -12.90 10.18 -5.44
CA PHE A 4 -11.50 9.79 -5.40
C PHE A 4 -10.81 10.29 -6.69
N SER A 5 -9.62 10.87 -6.54
CA SER A 5 -8.88 11.47 -7.65
C SER A 5 -7.39 11.21 -7.53
N ILE A 6 -6.68 11.35 -8.65
CA ILE A 6 -5.23 11.23 -8.73
C ILE A 6 -4.68 12.56 -9.23
N ASN A 7 -3.71 13.15 -8.51
CA ASN A 7 -3.08 14.39 -8.97
C ASN A 7 -2.10 14.14 -10.12
N GLU A 8 -1.64 15.22 -10.77
CA GLU A 8 -0.76 15.12 -11.94
C GLU A 8 0.59 14.43 -11.65
N ALA A 9 1.17 14.68 -10.47
CA ALA A 9 2.43 14.06 -10.07
C ALA A 9 2.28 12.53 -9.91
N ALA A 10 1.24 12.08 -9.20
CA ALA A 10 0.94 10.67 -9.05
C ALA A 10 0.56 10.02 -10.37
N LEU A 11 -0.20 10.69 -11.22
CA LEU A 11 -0.55 10.20 -12.56
C LEU A 11 0.73 9.93 -13.38
N THR A 12 1.65 10.88 -13.37
CA THR A 12 2.92 10.80 -14.09
C THR A 12 3.77 9.63 -13.59
N GLU A 13 3.83 9.45 -12.27
CA GLU A 13 4.58 8.36 -11.66
C GLU A 13 3.95 6.98 -11.98
N ILE A 14 2.63 6.86 -11.91
CA ILE A 14 1.94 5.61 -12.28
C ILE A 14 2.18 5.26 -13.75
N GLN A 15 2.12 6.25 -14.64
CA GLN A 15 2.44 6.04 -16.05
C GLN A 15 3.91 5.67 -16.26
N HIS A 16 4.83 6.18 -15.43
CA HIS A 16 6.22 5.76 -15.43
C HIS A 16 6.34 4.28 -15.03
N ILE A 17 5.69 3.87 -13.95
CA ILE A 17 5.63 2.48 -13.48
C ILE A 17 5.06 1.57 -14.58
N PHE A 18 3.99 1.99 -15.26
CA PHE A 18 3.39 1.22 -16.36
C PHE A 18 4.35 1.04 -17.54
N ARG A 19 5.07 2.09 -17.94
CA ARG A 19 6.07 2.01 -19.03
C ARG A 19 7.25 1.11 -18.69
N GLN A 20 7.59 1.00 -17.41
CA GLN A 20 8.63 0.10 -16.92
C GLN A 20 8.12 -1.32 -16.68
N SER A 21 6.81 -1.48 -16.51
CA SER A 21 6.19 -2.80 -16.42
C SER A 21 6.32 -3.52 -17.76
N LYS A 22 6.47 -4.85 -17.70
CA LYS A 22 6.39 -5.72 -18.89
C LYS A 22 4.95 -6.15 -19.19
N CYS A 23 3.98 -5.55 -18.51
CA CYS A 23 2.56 -5.83 -18.69
C CYS A 23 2.10 -5.29 -20.05
N ARG A 24 1.23 -6.05 -20.71
CA ARG A 24 0.67 -5.63 -22.00
C ARG A 24 -0.48 -4.65 -21.80
N ASP A 25 -1.31 -4.91 -20.82
CA ASP A 25 -2.44 -4.07 -20.41
C ASP A 25 -2.33 -3.81 -18.90
N PRO A 26 -1.52 -2.83 -18.46
CA PRO A 26 -1.24 -2.59 -17.06
C PRO A 26 -2.42 -1.96 -16.31
N VAL A 27 -2.67 -2.47 -15.11
CA VAL A 27 -3.61 -1.92 -14.12
C VAL A 27 -2.85 -1.53 -12.86
N ALA A 28 -3.18 -0.38 -12.28
CA ALA A 28 -2.58 0.09 -11.05
C ALA A 28 -3.23 -0.60 -9.83
N ARG A 29 -2.39 -1.17 -8.96
CA ARG A 29 -2.81 -1.72 -7.68
C ARG A 29 -2.21 -0.91 -6.54
N LEU A 30 -3.06 -0.40 -5.66
CA LEU A 30 -2.65 0.26 -4.43
C LEU A 30 -2.40 -0.79 -3.35
N TYR A 31 -1.27 -0.72 -2.67
CA TYR A 31 -0.98 -1.56 -1.51
C TYR A 31 -0.05 -0.86 -0.54
N GLU A 32 -0.04 -1.34 0.70
CA GLU A 32 0.91 -0.89 1.70
C GLU A 32 2.10 -1.83 1.79
N SER A 33 3.29 -1.24 1.86
CA SER A 33 4.49 -1.93 2.29
C SER A 33 4.83 -1.45 3.69
N ALA A 34 4.88 -2.37 4.64
CA ALA A 34 5.45 -2.11 5.96
C ALA A 34 6.96 -2.35 5.89
N ASP A 35 7.77 -1.41 6.37
CA ASP A 35 9.21 -1.61 6.54
C ASP A 35 9.51 -2.11 7.97
N PRO A 36 9.74 -3.42 8.16
CA PRO A 36 10.17 -3.96 9.45
C PRO A 36 11.66 -3.67 9.73
N GLY A 37 12.47 -3.26 8.75
CA GLY A 37 13.94 -3.28 8.84
C GLY A 37 14.50 -2.69 10.13
N HIS A 38 14.07 -1.48 10.48
CA HIS A 38 14.53 -0.77 11.68
C HIS A 38 14.04 -1.37 13.02
N LEU A 39 12.98 -2.18 13.02
CA LEU A 39 12.37 -2.74 14.25
C LEU A 39 12.89 -4.14 14.59
N PHE A 40 13.64 -4.77 13.67
CA PHE A 40 14.08 -6.16 13.79
C PHE A 40 15.61 -6.33 13.89
N ASP A 41 16.39 -5.24 13.89
CA ASP A 41 17.86 -5.32 14.01
C ASP A 41 18.31 -5.89 15.37
N GLU A 42 17.62 -5.53 16.47
CA GLU A 42 17.87 -6.13 17.79
C GLU A 42 17.33 -7.57 17.88
N PHE A 43 16.19 -7.84 17.22
CA PHE A 43 15.55 -9.16 17.20
C PHE A 43 16.38 -10.20 16.45
N LYS A 44 17.10 -9.83 15.37
CA LYS A 44 18.05 -10.72 14.67
C LYS A 44 19.12 -11.27 15.61
N THR A 45 19.58 -10.46 16.57
CA THR A 45 20.64 -10.85 17.50
C THR A 45 20.13 -11.82 18.58
N GLU A 46 18.87 -11.69 19.02
CA GLU A 46 18.23 -12.66 19.92
C GLU A 46 17.80 -13.96 19.20
N LEU A 47 17.30 -13.86 17.97
CA LEU A 47 16.95 -15.00 17.10
C LEU A 47 18.12 -15.97 16.91
N LEU A 48 19.33 -15.43 16.70
CA LEU A 48 20.55 -16.22 16.54
C LEU A 48 21.03 -16.88 17.84
N LYS A 49 20.58 -16.40 19.01
CA LYS A 49 21.03 -16.87 20.33
C LYS A 49 20.08 -17.86 21.00
N LYS A 50 18.78 -17.82 20.72
CA LYS A 50 17.76 -18.49 21.55
C LYS A 50 16.93 -19.59 20.87
N THR A 51 17.05 -19.81 19.56
CA THR A 51 16.06 -20.62 18.84
C THR A 51 16.60 -21.96 18.35
N GLN A 52 15.91 -23.06 18.69
CA GLN A 52 16.30 -24.43 18.33
C GLN A 52 15.41 -25.06 17.23
N THR A 53 14.21 -24.51 16.96
CA THR A 53 13.27 -25.04 15.95
C THR A 53 12.58 -23.95 15.13
N ALA A 54 12.00 -24.33 13.98
CA ALA A 54 11.30 -23.43 13.07
C ALA A 54 9.94 -22.93 13.61
N GLU A 55 9.27 -23.69 14.48
CA GLU A 55 8.00 -23.28 15.09
C GLU A 55 8.21 -22.18 16.14
N ASP A 56 9.27 -22.28 16.95
CA ASP A 56 9.64 -21.26 17.94
C ASP A 56 10.00 -19.93 17.27
N LEU A 57 10.66 -19.99 16.11
CA LEU A 57 10.94 -18.82 15.26
C LEU A 57 9.63 -18.14 14.82
N GLY A 58 8.66 -18.92 14.34
CA GLY A 58 7.36 -18.40 13.90
C GLY A 58 6.54 -17.80 15.04
N ALA A 59 6.56 -18.40 16.23
CA ALA A 59 5.86 -17.88 17.41
C ALA A 59 6.47 -16.57 17.92
N MET A 60 7.80 -16.47 18.03
CA MET A 60 8.48 -15.23 18.46
C MET A 60 8.30 -14.11 17.43
N GLY A 61 8.37 -14.42 16.13
CA GLY A 61 8.14 -13.43 15.07
C GLY A 61 6.73 -12.83 15.13
N ARG A 62 5.71 -13.68 15.37
CA ARG A 62 4.32 -13.22 15.55
C ARG A 62 4.16 -12.32 16.78
N LYS A 63 4.66 -12.76 17.93
CA LYS A 63 4.61 -11.97 19.16
C LYS A 63 5.28 -10.60 18.99
N ARG A 64 6.46 -10.56 18.34
CA ARG A 64 7.15 -9.29 18.09
C ARG A 64 6.38 -8.39 17.15
N PHE A 65 5.79 -8.95 16.09
CA PHE A 65 4.93 -8.20 15.18
C PHE A 65 3.71 -7.59 15.89
N GLU A 66 3.10 -8.31 16.84
CA GLU A 66 2.01 -7.77 17.67
C GLU A 66 2.49 -6.62 18.56
N GLU A 67 3.70 -6.72 19.14
CA GLU A 67 4.28 -5.68 20.01
C GLU A 67 4.67 -4.40 19.28
N VAL A 68 5.23 -4.51 18.06
CA VAL A 68 5.73 -3.34 17.30
C VAL A 68 4.87 -2.99 16.09
N GLY A 69 3.73 -3.65 15.91
CA GLY A 69 2.88 -3.53 14.71
C GLY A 69 2.38 -2.12 14.45
N ASP A 70 2.12 -1.33 15.50
CA ASP A 70 1.74 0.08 15.41
C ASP A 70 2.93 1.03 15.17
N GLN A 71 4.17 0.56 15.36
CA GLN A 71 5.40 1.30 15.07
C GLN A 71 5.92 1.06 13.65
N LEU A 72 5.39 0.06 12.95
CA LEU A 72 5.75 -0.22 11.56
C LEU A 72 5.41 1.00 10.69
N LYS A 73 6.46 1.59 10.11
CA LYS A 73 6.30 2.61 9.07
C LYS A 73 5.69 1.93 7.85
N SER A 74 4.41 2.19 7.62
CA SER A 74 3.70 1.80 6.40
C SER A 74 3.89 2.86 5.34
N SER A 75 4.29 2.45 4.14
CA SER A 75 4.38 3.30 2.96
C SER A 75 3.36 2.82 1.93
N LEU A 76 2.58 3.75 1.41
CA LEU A 76 1.69 3.47 0.28
C LEU A 76 2.53 3.31 -0.99
N MET A 77 2.21 2.28 -1.75
CA MET A 77 2.88 1.90 -2.99
C MET A 77 1.85 1.69 -4.09
N VAL A 78 2.29 1.86 -5.35
CA VAL A 78 1.53 1.48 -6.54
C VAL A 78 2.31 0.43 -7.32
N GLY A 79 1.66 -0.69 -7.63
CA GLY A 79 2.19 -1.73 -8.51
C GLY A 79 1.45 -1.77 -9.84
N ALA A 80 2.12 -2.25 -10.88
CA ALA A 80 1.49 -2.62 -12.15
C ALA A 80 1.20 -4.12 -12.18
N CYS A 81 -0.01 -4.48 -12.59
CA CYS A 81 -0.46 -5.87 -12.77
C CYS A 81 -1.15 -6.01 -14.14
N GLU A 82 -1.25 -7.22 -14.68
CA GLU A 82 -1.95 -7.43 -15.96
C GLU A 82 -3.47 -7.33 -15.75
N ARG A 83 -4.18 -6.63 -16.64
CA ARG A 83 -5.63 -6.44 -16.55
C ARG A 83 -6.40 -7.76 -16.50
N THR A 84 -5.92 -8.77 -17.21
CA THR A 84 -6.56 -10.09 -17.31
C THR A 84 -6.61 -10.86 -15.99
N ASP A 85 -5.83 -10.45 -14.99
CA ASP A 85 -5.78 -11.10 -13.68
C ASP A 85 -6.96 -10.70 -12.78
N PHE A 86 -7.80 -9.75 -13.21
CA PHE A 86 -8.90 -9.18 -12.41
C PHE A 86 -10.25 -9.30 -13.11
N GLN A 87 -11.32 -9.36 -12.31
CA GLN A 87 -12.68 -9.31 -12.85
C GLN A 87 -13.03 -7.86 -13.24
N PRO A 88 -13.85 -7.63 -14.29
CA PRO A 88 -14.23 -6.28 -14.70
C PRO A 88 -14.85 -5.42 -13.59
N LYS A 89 -15.56 -6.04 -12.64
CA LYS A 89 -16.18 -5.36 -11.49
C LYS A 89 -15.17 -4.81 -10.47
N ASP A 90 -13.95 -5.34 -10.47
CA ASP A 90 -12.88 -4.92 -9.56
C ASP A 90 -12.06 -3.77 -10.16
N LEU A 91 -12.32 -3.43 -11.43
CA LEU A 91 -11.61 -2.40 -12.17
C LEU A 91 -12.39 -1.09 -12.13
N CYS A 92 -11.69 0.01 -11.84
CA CYS A 92 -12.24 1.35 -11.79
C CYS A 92 -11.32 2.31 -12.54
N ASP A 93 -11.88 3.12 -13.44
CA ASP A 93 -11.13 4.15 -14.15
C ASP A 93 -11.21 5.48 -13.39
N VAL A 94 -10.04 6.01 -13.01
CA VAL A 94 -9.88 7.24 -12.24
C VAL A 94 -8.82 8.09 -12.93
N ASN A 95 -9.17 9.31 -13.35
CA ASN A 95 -8.27 10.23 -14.04
C ASN A 95 -7.54 9.59 -15.26
N GLY A 96 -8.18 8.64 -15.95
CA GLY A 96 -7.60 7.95 -17.11
C GLY A 96 -6.63 6.80 -16.78
N ILE A 97 -6.53 6.39 -15.52
CA ILE A 97 -5.82 5.19 -15.08
C ILE A 97 -6.84 4.16 -14.64
N THR A 98 -6.70 2.93 -15.11
CA THR A 98 -7.44 1.80 -14.55
C THR A 98 -6.75 1.35 -13.25
N LEU A 99 -7.48 1.38 -12.15
CA LEU A 99 -7.08 0.80 -10.87
C LEU A 99 -7.85 -0.48 -10.58
N VAL A 100 -7.22 -1.41 -9.89
CA VAL A 100 -7.93 -2.48 -9.19
C VAL A 100 -8.31 -2.01 -7.79
N MET A 101 -9.61 -1.96 -7.52
CA MET A 101 -10.18 -1.55 -6.24
C MET A 101 -10.99 -2.71 -5.66
N GLY A 102 -10.67 -3.09 -4.42
CA GLY A 102 -11.47 -4.07 -3.69
C GLY A 102 -12.86 -3.54 -3.33
N PHE A 103 -13.75 -4.44 -2.93
CA PHE A 103 -15.09 -4.08 -2.46
C PHE A 103 -15.04 -3.04 -1.32
N GLY A 104 -15.79 -1.94 -1.45
CA GLY A 104 -15.86 -0.87 -0.44
C GLY A 104 -14.69 0.13 -0.46
N VAL A 105 -13.64 -0.12 -1.24
CA VAL A 105 -12.44 0.75 -1.26
C VAL A 105 -12.73 2.07 -1.98
N ALA A 106 -13.49 2.05 -3.06
CA ALA A 106 -13.84 3.26 -3.80
C ALA A 106 -14.66 4.24 -2.94
N GLU A 107 -15.58 3.73 -2.11
CA GLU A 107 -16.34 4.55 -1.16
C GLU A 107 -15.44 5.14 -0.07
N MET A 108 -14.55 4.34 0.51
CA MET A 108 -13.58 4.79 1.53
C MET A 108 -12.66 5.91 1.01
N LEU A 109 -12.29 5.88 -0.27
CA LEU A 109 -11.36 6.84 -0.88
C LEU A 109 -12.05 8.08 -1.46
N ARG A 110 -13.37 8.19 -1.40
CA ARG A 110 -14.16 9.23 -2.10
C ARG A 110 -13.76 10.67 -1.76
N GLU A 111 -13.24 10.90 -0.56
CA GLU A 111 -12.82 12.23 -0.06
C GLU A 111 -11.30 12.45 -0.12
N TYR A 112 -10.58 11.54 -0.78
CA TYR A 112 -9.14 11.53 -0.82
C TYR A 112 -8.61 11.74 -2.24
N CYS A 113 -7.44 12.37 -2.32
CA CYS A 113 -6.64 12.46 -3.54
C CYS A 113 -5.37 11.61 -3.37
N LEU A 114 -5.07 10.75 -4.33
CA LEU A 114 -3.77 10.10 -4.42
C LEU A 114 -2.74 11.10 -4.94
N THR A 115 -1.73 11.39 -4.14
CA THR A 115 -0.63 12.30 -4.48
C THR A 115 0.70 11.57 -4.49
N PHE A 116 1.68 12.15 -5.19
CA PHE A 116 3.07 11.71 -5.17
C PHE A 116 3.98 12.88 -4.81
N GLU A 117 4.64 12.77 -3.66
CA GLU A 117 5.41 13.83 -3.02
C GLU A 117 6.67 13.20 -2.40
N ASP A 118 7.83 13.84 -2.56
CA ASP A 118 9.11 13.39 -1.99
C ASP A 118 9.43 11.90 -2.24
N GLY A 119 9.08 11.41 -3.44
CA GLY A 119 9.33 10.03 -3.86
C GLY A 119 8.37 8.98 -3.28
N ARG A 120 7.21 9.39 -2.75
CA ARG A 120 6.25 8.49 -2.09
C ARG A 120 4.82 8.80 -2.50
N PHE A 121 3.99 7.76 -2.57
CA PHE A 121 2.55 7.91 -2.72
C PHE A 121 1.88 8.18 -1.36
N LEU A 122 0.85 9.03 -1.35
CA LEU A 122 0.08 9.39 -0.17
C LEU A 122 -1.41 9.56 -0.54
N PHE A 123 -2.31 9.31 0.41
CA PHE A 123 -3.68 9.82 0.30
C PHE A 123 -3.80 11.14 1.04
N ARG A 124 -4.25 12.20 0.38
CA ARG A 124 -4.52 13.50 0.99
C ARG A 124 -6.02 13.69 1.15
N GLY A 125 -6.48 13.92 2.39
CA GLY A 125 -7.87 14.29 2.67
C GLY A 125 -8.18 15.74 2.33
N ALA A 126 -9.42 16.19 2.58
CA ALA A 126 -9.84 17.58 2.33
C ALA A 126 -9.06 18.62 3.15
N ASP A 127 -8.53 18.22 4.30
CA ASP A 127 -7.65 19.00 5.18
C ASP A 127 -6.17 18.96 4.77
N ASN A 128 -5.87 18.31 3.63
CA ASN A 128 -4.52 18.05 3.14
C ASN A 128 -3.66 17.20 4.11
N VAL A 129 -4.28 16.47 5.05
CA VAL A 129 -3.57 15.53 5.91
C VAL A 129 -3.25 14.26 5.13
N ALA A 130 -2.02 13.76 5.30
CA ALA A 130 -1.57 12.52 4.68
C ALA A 130 -2.09 11.30 5.43
N HIS A 131 -2.58 10.33 4.66
CA HIS A 131 -3.15 9.08 5.14
C HIS A 131 -2.57 7.88 4.39
N THR A 132 -2.55 6.75 5.09
CA THR A 132 -2.25 5.42 4.53
C THR A 132 -3.54 4.57 4.51
N LEU A 133 -3.61 3.49 3.71
CA LEU A 133 -4.76 2.56 3.69
C LEU A 133 -5.12 2.06 5.09
N ARG A 134 -4.15 1.68 5.92
CA ARG A 134 -4.34 1.23 7.30
C ARG A 134 -4.95 2.32 8.18
N SER A 135 -4.51 3.57 8.02
CA SER A 135 -5.08 4.70 8.79
C SER A 135 -6.54 4.98 8.43
N LEU A 136 -6.92 4.71 7.17
CA LEU A 136 -8.30 4.85 6.69
C LEU A 136 -9.16 3.68 7.17
N ALA A 137 -8.65 2.45 7.11
CA ALA A 137 -9.36 1.26 7.56
C ALA A 137 -9.71 1.28 9.06
N LYS A 138 -8.93 1.98 9.92
CA LYS A 138 -9.26 2.16 11.34
C LYS A 138 -10.43 3.13 11.58
N LYS A 139 -10.82 3.95 10.60
CA LYS A 139 -11.93 4.93 10.70
C LYS A 139 -13.27 4.40 10.19
N SER A 140 -13.25 3.29 9.44
CA SER A 140 -14.42 2.62 8.84
C SER A 140 -15.01 1.60 9.80
#